data_AF-A0A4Z2CFQ3-F1
#
_entry.id   AF-A0A4Z2CFQ3-F1
#
_cell.length_a   1.000
_cell.length_b   1.000
_cell.length_c   1.000
_cell.angle_alpha   90.00
_cell.angle_beta   90.00
_cell.angle_gamma   90.00
#
_symmetry.space_group_name_H-M   'P 1'
#
loop_
_entity.id
_entity.type
_entity.pdbx_description
1 polymer ?
#
loop_
_entity_poly.entity_id
_entity_poly.type
_entity_poly.pdbx_seq_one_letter_code
_entity_poly.pdbx_strand_id
1 'polypeptide(L)'
;MSASKVKMRERKLKNQPVSVQYLSSSTQHSGSSGAVGDAGPSDTHTSAEHAKTPQQPGGWVRGHQKDGGGYTREMPSCITAVAFAQARAAEVSAMLKAVTKTTGSCHVFGALPKHMRRRAMSHNTKRLPCRLRDVANRMREKSLQSGSKKKEQAKNKSRKARRRHGNLLLEFNRRQRKNIWLETHIWHAKRFHMVKKWGYCLGDRPTYKCYRPCYRAMSSHCLLQDLSYYCCIELQGEEDKLLLALSQLTSKETGPTFAAISSLSGQRQGSLVVYRAGEYPSQPLGPVTFPLETPCTGLRPQASVDLGSSHHETGSSA
;
A
#
# COMPACT_ATOMS: atom_id res chain seq x y z
N MET A 1 27.79 -5.67 28.27
CA MET A 1 26.39 -5.44 28.74
C MET A 1 26.35 -5.70 30.25
N SER A 2 25.69 -4.89 31.07
CA SER A 2 25.66 -5.08 32.53
C SER A 2 24.98 -6.39 32.92
N ALA A 3 25.50 -7.10 33.94
CA ALA A 3 24.99 -8.40 34.40
C ALA A 3 23.47 -8.43 34.68
N SER A 4 22.92 -7.32 35.18
CA SER A 4 21.48 -7.15 35.43
C SER A 4 20.62 -7.18 34.16
N LYS A 5 21.17 -6.74 33.01
CA LYS A 5 20.47 -6.80 31.72
C LYS A 5 20.43 -8.22 31.14
N VAL A 6 21.44 -9.04 31.47
CA VAL A 6 21.52 -10.45 31.03
C VAL A 6 20.50 -11.29 31.79
N LYS A 7 20.44 -11.19 33.13
CA LYS A 7 19.45 -11.89 33.96
C LYS A 7 18.00 -11.53 33.60
N MET A 8 17.74 -10.27 33.28
CA MET A 8 16.40 -9.83 32.85
C MET A 8 16.04 -10.34 31.44
N ARG A 9 17.04 -10.54 30.57
CA ARG A 9 16.87 -11.14 29.24
C ARG A 9 16.56 -12.63 29.34
N GLU A 10 17.29 -13.37 30.17
CA GLU A 10 17.07 -14.81 30.40
C GLU A 10 15.65 -15.09 30.94
N ARG A 11 15.20 -14.30 31.93
CA ARG A 11 13.82 -14.40 32.44
C ARG A 11 12.75 -14.10 31.37
N LYS A 12 13.05 -13.25 30.38
CA LYS A 12 12.13 -12.94 29.27
C LYS A 12 12.12 -14.01 28.17
N LEU A 13 13.19 -14.80 28.05
CA LEU A 13 13.33 -15.85 27.03
C LEU A 13 12.72 -17.19 27.45
N LYS A 14 12.50 -17.43 28.75
CA LYS A 14 12.01 -18.70 29.30
C LYS A 14 10.65 -19.17 28.77
N ASN A 15 9.84 -18.27 28.20
CA ASN A 15 8.47 -18.57 27.75
C ASN A 15 8.24 -18.21 26.25
N GLN A 16 9.23 -18.43 25.38
CA GLN A 16 9.03 -18.23 23.94
C GLN A 16 8.47 -19.49 23.27
N PRO A 17 7.51 -19.37 22.33
CA PRO A 17 7.08 -20.49 21.49
C PRO A 17 8.24 -20.92 20.56
N VAL A 18 8.29 -22.23 20.25
CA VAL A 18 9.36 -22.90 19.49
C VAL A 18 9.54 -22.37 18.06
N SER A 19 8.57 -21.62 17.52
CA SER A 19 8.57 -21.08 16.16
C SER A 19 9.57 -19.93 15.90
N VAL A 20 10.57 -19.72 16.77
CA VAL A 20 11.52 -18.60 16.67
C VAL A 20 12.95 -19.14 16.71
N GLN A 21 13.45 -19.63 15.57
CA GLN A 21 14.88 -19.85 15.37
C GLN A 21 15.56 -18.52 14.98
N TYR A 22 16.65 -18.17 15.68
CA TYR A 22 17.48 -17.02 15.35
C TYR A 22 18.66 -17.47 14.49
N LEU A 23 18.71 -17.06 13.22
CA LEU A 23 19.98 -17.02 12.49
C LEU A 23 20.77 -15.80 12.98
N SER A 24 21.95 -16.02 13.56
CA SER A 24 22.88 -14.96 13.93
C SER A 24 23.63 -14.48 12.69
N SER A 25 23.21 -13.36 12.09
CA SER A 25 23.97 -12.71 11.01
C SER A 25 25.00 -11.74 11.58
N SER A 26 26.28 -12.11 11.44
CA SER A 26 27.44 -11.22 11.55
C SER A 26 27.41 -10.18 10.43
N THR A 27 27.76 -8.94 10.77
CA THR A 27 27.86 -7.83 9.82
C THR A 27 29.25 -7.85 9.18
N GLN A 28 29.33 -7.93 7.85
CA GLN A 28 30.49 -7.49 7.10
C GLN A 28 30.08 -6.54 5.98
N HIS A 29 30.83 -5.45 5.88
CA HIS A 29 30.79 -4.44 4.85
C HIS A 29 31.50 -4.95 3.59
N SER A 30 30.90 -4.78 2.42
CA SER A 30 31.63 -4.52 1.18
C SER A 30 30.74 -3.75 0.21
N GLY A 31 31.31 -2.69 -0.37
CA GLY A 31 30.69 -1.92 -1.43
C GLY A 31 30.90 -2.61 -2.77
N SER A 32 29.97 -2.38 -3.70
CA SER A 32 30.22 -2.56 -5.12
C SER A 32 29.25 -1.67 -5.90
N SER A 33 29.85 -0.78 -6.67
CA SER A 33 29.28 0.06 -7.71
C SER A 33 28.98 -0.78 -8.96
N GLY A 34 27.76 -0.68 -9.48
CA GLY A 34 27.37 -1.28 -10.75
C GLY A 34 26.36 -0.37 -11.45
N ALA A 35 26.81 0.25 -12.54
CA ALA A 35 25.98 0.96 -13.50
C ALA A 35 25.42 -0.05 -14.51
N VAL A 36 24.12 -0.03 -14.75
CA VAL A 36 23.50 -0.60 -15.97
C VAL A 36 22.28 0.26 -16.31
N GLY A 37 22.18 0.61 -17.59
CA GLY A 37 21.13 1.43 -18.19
C GLY A 37 19.77 0.75 -18.22
N ASP A 38 18.74 1.58 -18.39
CA ASP A 38 17.37 1.14 -18.63
C ASP A 38 16.82 1.91 -19.84
N ALA A 39 16.50 1.13 -20.87
CA ALA A 39 15.77 1.54 -22.06
C ALA A 39 14.30 1.19 -21.83
N GLY A 40 13.46 2.22 -21.67
CA GLY A 40 12.02 2.04 -21.53
C GLY A 40 11.32 2.06 -22.89
N PRO A 41 10.36 1.15 -23.16
CA PRO A 41 9.49 1.23 -24.32
C PRO A 41 8.33 2.19 -24.03
N SER A 42 7.93 2.95 -25.04
CA SER A 42 6.77 3.84 -25.06
C SER A 42 5.50 3.08 -25.41
N ASP A 43 4.50 3.14 -24.52
CA ASP A 43 3.17 2.59 -24.71
C ASP A 43 2.32 3.43 -25.67
N THR A 44 1.71 2.72 -26.63
CA THR A 44 0.75 3.16 -27.63
C THR A 44 -0.65 3.24 -27.01
N HIS A 45 -1.27 4.42 -26.98
CA HIS A 45 -2.69 4.56 -26.67
C HIS A 45 -3.52 4.56 -27.96
N THR A 46 -4.34 3.52 -28.13
CA THR A 46 -5.51 3.50 -29.03
C THR A 46 -6.66 4.27 -28.38
N SER A 47 -7.37 5.10 -29.14
CA SER A 47 -8.58 5.80 -28.71
C SER A 47 -9.69 5.57 -29.73
N ALA A 48 -10.81 5.04 -29.26
CA ALA A 48 -12.05 4.88 -30.01
C ALA A 48 -12.89 6.17 -29.96
N GLU A 49 -13.59 6.42 -31.06
CA GLU A 49 -14.39 7.59 -31.39
C GLU A 49 -15.64 7.76 -30.51
N HIS A 50 -16.12 9.00 -30.32
CA HIS A 50 -17.54 9.39 -30.48
C HIS A 50 -17.77 10.91 -30.45
N ALA A 51 -18.59 11.36 -31.42
CA ALA A 51 -19.47 12.53 -31.53
C ALA A 51 -18.90 13.98 -31.52
N LYS A 52 -19.01 14.63 -32.69
CA LYS A 52 -18.65 16.03 -33.00
C LYS A 52 -19.76 17.02 -32.59
N THR A 53 -19.37 18.12 -31.94
CA THR A 53 -20.14 19.38 -31.86
C THR A 53 -19.32 20.48 -32.58
N PRO A 54 -19.91 21.42 -33.35
CA PRO A 54 -19.13 22.35 -34.16
C PRO A 54 -18.53 23.46 -33.28
N GLN A 55 -17.21 23.46 -33.10
CA GLN A 55 -16.47 24.58 -32.51
C GLN A 55 -15.77 25.37 -33.63
N GLN A 56 -15.88 26.70 -33.55
CA GLN A 56 -15.20 27.63 -34.45
C GLN A 56 -13.67 27.54 -34.31
N PRO A 57 -12.90 27.62 -35.41
CA PRO A 57 -11.45 27.43 -35.35
C PRO A 57 -10.75 28.74 -34.98
N GLY A 58 -10.49 28.92 -33.69
CA GLY A 58 -9.66 30.01 -33.15
C GLY A 58 -8.44 29.45 -32.43
N GLY A 59 -7.51 28.83 -33.16
CA GLY A 59 -6.26 28.32 -32.61
C GLY A 59 -5.19 28.21 -33.69
N TRP A 60 -4.00 28.76 -33.43
CA TRP A 60 -2.84 28.61 -34.29
C TRP A 60 -2.36 27.16 -34.23
N VAL A 61 -2.75 26.34 -35.21
CA VAL A 61 -2.24 24.97 -35.38
C VAL A 61 -0.94 25.06 -36.16
N ARG A 62 0.19 24.72 -35.51
CA ARG A 62 1.48 24.56 -36.19
C ARG A 62 1.65 23.09 -36.58
N GLY A 63 1.22 22.75 -37.79
CA GLY A 63 1.35 21.42 -38.37
C GLY A 63 0.94 21.46 -39.85
N HIS A 64 1.69 20.78 -40.70
CA HIS A 64 1.49 20.75 -42.14
C HIS A 64 0.12 20.15 -42.49
N GLN A 65 -0.84 20.99 -42.90
CA GLN A 65 -2.14 20.56 -43.38
C GLN A 65 -1.95 19.85 -44.74
N LYS A 66 -2.48 18.63 -44.88
CA LYS A 66 -2.30 17.78 -46.07
C LYS A 66 -3.11 18.26 -47.29
N ASP A 67 -4.11 19.12 -47.05
CA ASP A 67 -4.91 19.76 -48.07
C ASP A 67 -4.42 21.20 -48.22
N GLY A 68 -3.92 21.55 -49.40
CA GLY A 68 -3.26 22.82 -49.74
C GLY A 68 -4.15 24.06 -49.68
N GLY A 69 -4.89 24.26 -48.58
CA GLY A 69 -5.52 25.53 -48.23
C GLY A 69 -4.44 26.51 -47.82
N GLY A 70 -4.01 27.35 -48.76
CA GLY A 70 -3.16 28.50 -48.45
C GLY A 70 -3.85 29.39 -47.42
N TYR A 71 -3.16 29.67 -46.32
CA TYR A 71 -3.53 30.79 -45.46
C TYR A 71 -3.50 32.06 -46.33
N THR A 72 -4.54 32.88 -46.28
CA THR A 72 -4.49 34.24 -46.84
C THR A 72 -3.28 34.93 -46.21
N ARG A 73 -2.24 35.18 -47.00
CA ARG A 73 -0.98 35.81 -46.57
C ARG A 73 -1.14 37.29 -46.21
N GLU A 74 -2.30 37.86 -46.46
CA GLU A 74 -2.60 39.25 -46.19
C GLU A 74 -2.92 39.44 -44.70
N MET A 75 -2.01 40.13 -44.02
CA MET A 75 -2.16 40.51 -42.62
C MET A 75 -3.29 41.55 -42.52
N PRO A 76 -4.28 41.36 -41.63
CA PRO A 76 -5.33 42.34 -41.44
C PRO A 76 -4.73 43.71 -41.09
N SER A 77 -5.10 44.75 -41.85
CA SER A 77 -4.59 46.11 -41.67
C SER A 77 -5.11 46.81 -40.41
N CYS A 78 -6.17 46.28 -39.80
CA CYS A 78 -6.71 46.76 -38.54
C CYS A 78 -7.14 45.60 -37.62
N ILE A 79 -7.00 45.80 -36.31
CA ILE A 79 -7.41 44.85 -35.29
C ILE A 79 -8.67 45.35 -34.58
N THR A 80 -9.64 44.45 -34.36
CA THR A 80 -10.81 44.77 -33.53
C THR A 80 -10.37 44.85 -32.07
N ALA A 81 -10.19 46.08 -31.57
CA ALA A 81 -9.63 46.34 -30.24
C ALA A 81 -10.35 45.58 -29.11
N VAL A 82 -11.68 45.48 -29.17
CA VAL A 82 -12.49 44.81 -28.13
C VAL A 82 -12.22 43.31 -28.08
N ALA A 83 -12.23 42.63 -29.24
CA ALA A 83 -11.97 41.19 -29.30
C ALA A 83 -10.53 40.86 -28.87
N PHE A 84 -9.57 41.68 -29.29
CA PHE A 84 -8.18 41.55 -28.87
C PHE A 84 -8.01 41.74 -27.35
N ALA A 85 -8.62 42.80 -26.79
CA ALA A 85 -8.57 43.06 -25.36
C ALA A 85 -9.21 41.93 -24.54
N GLN A 86 -10.34 41.37 -24.99
CA GLN A 86 -11.00 40.24 -24.33
C GLN A 86 -10.13 38.98 -24.36
N ALA A 87 -9.53 38.64 -25.50
CA ALA A 87 -8.63 37.50 -25.62
C ALA A 87 -7.40 37.66 -24.70
N ARG A 88 -6.77 38.84 -24.71
CA ARG A 88 -5.62 39.14 -23.84
C ARG A 88 -5.98 39.16 -22.36
N ALA A 89 -7.15 39.67 -21.99
CA ALA A 89 -7.63 39.64 -20.61
C ALA A 89 -7.81 38.19 -20.11
N ALA A 90 -8.35 37.30 -20.95
CA ALA A 90 -8.47 35.87 -20.63
C ALA A 90 -7.10 35.19 -20.47
N GLU A 91 -6.16 35.47 -21.38
CA GLU A 91 -4.78 34.96 -21.31
C GLU A 91 -4.04 35.43 -20.04
N VAL A 92 -4.07 36.73 -19.76
CA VAL A 92 -3.43 37.32 -18.57
C VAL A 92 -4.07 36.75 -17.30
N SER A 93 -5.39 36.60 -17.26
CA SER A 93 -6.10 36.01 -16.12
C SER A 93 -5.74 34.54 -15.92
N ALA A 94 -5.65 33.77 -17.02
CA ALA A 94 -5.24 32.37 -16.97
C ALA A 94 -3.79 32.22 -16.49
N MET A 95 -2.88 33.06 -16.99
CA MET A 95 -1.47 33.08 -16.61
C MET A 95 -1.30 33.49 -15.15
N LEU A 96 -1.96 34.56 -14.71
CA LEU A 96 -1.93 35.01 -13.31
C LEU A 96 -2.46 33.93 -12.37
N LYS A 97 -3.53 33.23 -12.76
CA LYS A 97 -4.08 32.09 -12.00
C LYS A 97 -3.13 30.89 -11.96
N ALA A 98 -2.42 30.59 -13.05
CA ALA A 98 -1.46 29.50 -13.13
C ALA A 98 -0.21 29.80 -12.28
N VAL A 99 0.32 31.02 -12.39
CA VAL A 99 1.43 31.49 -11.57
C VAL A 99 1.03 31.48 -10.11
N THR A 100 -0.05 32.16 -9.70
CA THR A 100 -0.46 32.21 -8.27
C THR A 100 -0.70 30.84 -7.64
N LYS A 101 -1.29 29.87 -8.37
CA LYS A 101 -1.50 28.49 -7.87
C LYS A 101 -0.21 27.68 -7.76
N THR A 102 0.74 27.86 -8.66
CA THR A 102 2.06 27.20 -8.62
C THR A 102 3.00 27.90 -7.64
N THR A 103 2.86 29.21 -7.50
CA THR A 103 3.50 30.08 -6.50
C THR A 103 2.69 30.14 -5.21
N GLY A 104 2.16 28.99 -4.77
CA GLY A 104 1.78 28.77 -3.38
C GLY A 104 3.04 28.79 -2.51
N SER A 105 3.64 29.98 -2.40
CA SER A 105 4.86 30.36 -1.71
C SER A 105 6.16 29.86 -2.37
N CYS A 106 7.10 30.78 -2.58
CA CYS A 106 8.55 30.62 -2.76
C CYS A 106 9.26 29.71 -1.72
N HIS A 107 8.49 28.99 -0.90
CA HIS A 107 8.92 28.16 0.19
C HIS A 107 8.92 26.70 -0.26
N VAL A 108 10.12 26.11 -0.31
CA VAL A 108 10.40 24.72 -0.71
C VAL A 108 9.45 23.69 -0.07
N PHE A 109 8.95 23.98 1.13
CA PHE A 109 8.07 23.10 1.89
C PHE A 109 6.59 23.18 1.47
N GLY A 110 6.19 24.22 0.74
CA GLY A 110 4.85 24.43 0.16
C GLY A 110 4.67 23.79 -1.21
N ALA A 111 5.76 23.55 -1.95
CA ALA A 111 5.73 22.98 -3.29
C ALA A 111 5.17 21.55 -3.36
N LEU A 112 5.25 20.78 -2.27
CA LEU A 112 4.80 19.39 -2.25
C LEU A 112 3.27 19.28 -2.17
N PRO A 113 2.63 18.31 -2.84
CA PRO A 113 1.23 17.96 -2.61
C PRO A 113 0.94 17.64 -1.14
N LYS A 114 -0.26 17.98 -0.65
CA LYS A 114 -0.64 17.83 0.78
C LYS A 114 -0.39 16.41 1.32
N HIS A 115 -0.66 15.36 0.54
CA HIS A 115 -0.50 13.97 0.95
C HIS A 115 0.98 13.52 1.05
N MET A 116 1.91 14.23 0.40
CA MET A 116 3.36 13.97 0.47
C MET A 116 4.05 14.73 1.61
N ARG A 117 3.45 15.84 2.07
CA ARG A 117 4.05 16.70 3.09
C ARG A 117 4.26 15.96 4.41
N ARG A 118 5.42 16.19 5.05
CA ARG A 118 5.73 15.69 6.39
C ARG A 118 5.94 16.88 7.34
N ARG A 119 5.53 16.75 8.60
CA ARG A 119 5.67 17.84 9.59
C ARG A 119 7.12 18.15 9.95
N ALA A 120 8.01 17.16 9.85
CA ALA A 120 9.41 17.26 10.28
C ALA A 120 10.40 17.59 9.15
N MET A 121 9.93 18.11 8.01
CA MET A 121 10.79 18.42 6.84
C MET A 121 11.78 19.55 7.13
N SER A 122 11.41 20.54 7.94
CA SER A 122 12.29 21.64 8.35
C SER A 122 13.45 21.16 9.23
N HIS A 123 13.18 20.27 10.17
CA HIS A 123 14.19 19.72 11.07
C HIS A 123 15.12 18.70 10.39
N ASN A 124 14.59 17.87 9.49
CA ASN A 124 15.37 16.87 8.76
C ASN A 124 15.07 16.93 7.26
N THR A 125 16.00 17.49 6.50
CA THR A 125 15.88 17.68 5.05
C THR A 125 15.85 16.37 4.27
N LYS A 126 16.29 15.24 4.84
CA LYS A 126 16.15 13.90 4.22
C LYS A 126 14.69 13.44 4.07
N ARG A 127 13.73 14.13 4.72
CA ARG A 127 12.28 13.88 4.54
C ARG A 127 11.72 14.49 3.26
N LEU A 128 12.47 15.35 2.59
CA LEU A 128 12.14 15.90 1.28
C LEU A 128 12.68 15.00 0.14
N PRO A 129 12.06 15.05 -1.04
CA PRO A 129 12.65 14.49 -2.26
C PRO A 129 14.02 15.11 -2.55
N CYS A 130 14.94 14.32 -3.13
CA CYS A 130 16.34 14.72 -3.35
C CYS A 130 16.49 16.08 -4.04
N ARG A 131 15.73 16.33 -5.12
CA ARG A 131 15.74 17.59 -5.89
C ARG A 131 15.43 18.84 -5.05
N LEU A 132 14.68 18.70 -3.97
CA LEU A 132 14.29 19.80 -3.08
C LEU A 132 15.22 19.96 -1.87
N ARG A 133 16.15 19.01 -1.65
CA ARG A 133 17.04 19.03 -0.46
C ARG A 133 18.03 20.17 -0.51
N ASP A 134 18.62 20.45 -1.67
CA ASP A 134 19.67 21.45 -1.82
C ASP A 134 19.13 22.86 -1.57
N VAL A 135 17.93 23.15 -2.08
CA VAL A 135 17.24 24.42 -1.81
C VAL A 135 16.88 24.53 -0.32
N ALA A 136 16.38 23.46 0.29
CA ALA A 136 16.05 23.44 1.72
C ALA A 136 17.28 23.60 2.63
N ASN A 137 18.42 23.01 2.26
CA ASN A 137 19.68 23.15 3.00
C ASN A 137 20.19 24.59 2.92
N ARG A 138 20.19 25.21 1.73
CA ARG A 138 20.55 26.62 1.55
C ARG A 138 19.65 27.56 2.39
N MET A 139 18.34 27.30 2.42
CA MET A 139 17.41 28.07 3.28
C MET A 139 17.70 27.88 4.78
N ARG A 140 18.05 26.66 5.19
CA ARG A 140 18.41 26.35 6.57
C ARG A 140 19.70 27.04 7.00
N GLU A 141 20.73 27.02 6.15
CA GLU A 141 22.01 27.71 6.40
C GLU A 141 21.81 29.21 6.56
N LYS A 142 21.05 29.84 5.65
CA LYS A 142 20.65 31.25 5.78
C LYS A 142 19.94 31.52 7.11
N SER A 143 19.00 30.66 7.50
CA SER A 143 18.26 30.79 8.77
C SER A 143 19.17 30.68 10.00
N LEU A 144 20.20 29.82 9.94
CA LEU A 144 21.19 29.66 11.01
C LEU A 144 22.16 30.84 11.08
N GLN A 145 22.47 31.47 9.95
CA GLN A 145 23.31 32.67 9.88
C GLN A 145 22.57 33.91 10.41
N SER A 146 21.26 34.03 10.14
CA SER A 146 20.42 35.12 10.65
C SER A 146 19.95 34.95 12.10
N GLY A 147 20.05 33.73 12.65
CA GLY A 147 19.71 33.46 14.05
C GLY A 147 20.93 33.63 14.95
N SER A 148 20.94 34.67 15.78
CA SER A 148 21.93 34.86 16.87
C SER A 148 22.20 33.54 17.58
N LYS A 149 23.47 33.11 17.64
CA LYS A 149 23.93 31.83 18.21
C LYS A 149 23.41 31.63 19.64
N LYS A 150 22.21 31.06 19.78
CA LYS A 150 21.66 30.70 21.10
C LYS A 150 22.48 29.54 21.63
N LYS A 151 23.24 29.81 22.69
CA LYS A 151 24.06 28.89 23.48
C LYS A 151 23.36 27.53 23.59
N GLU A 152 24.04 26.49 23.13
CA GLU A 152 23.51 25.13 23.07
C GLU A 152 23.33 24.60 24.50
N GLN A 153 22.17 24.89 25.10
CA GLN A 153 21.81 24.31 26.39
C GLN A 153 21.71 22.79 26.23
N ALA A 154 22.30 22.04 27.16
CA ALA A 154 22.27 20.59 27.19
C ALA A 154 20.82 20.10 27.22
N LYS A 155 20.30 19.69 26.06
CA LYS A 155 18.91 19.23 25.94
C LYS A 155 18.80 17.86 26.58
N ASN A 156 17.88 17.74 27.54
CA ASN A 156 17.42 16.46 28.06
C ASN A 156 17.15 15.47 26.91
N LYS A 157 17.52 14.20 27.11
CA LYS A 157 17.31 13.14 26.13
C LYS A 157 15.88 13.21 25.58
N SER A 158 15.75 13.27 24.25
CA SER A 158 14.46 13.41 23.59
C SER A 158 13.45 12.35 24.06
N ARG A 159 12.15 12.67 24.03
CA ARG A 159 11.08 11.71 24.38
C ARG A 159 11.23 10.39 23.62
N LYS A 160 11.69 10.45 22.36
CA LYS A 160 11.99 9.27 21.55
C LYS A 160 13.12 8.44 22.15
N ALA A 161 14.21 9.07 22.56
CA ALA A 161 15.33 8.37 23.19
C ALA A 161 14.91 7.73 24.52
N ARG A 162 14.13 8.43 25.36
CA ARG A 162 13.61 7.89 26.63
C ARG A 162 12.67 6.70 26.46
N ARG A 163 11.92 6.65 25.36
CA ARG A 163 10.94 5.58 25.07
C ARG A 163 11.50 4.44 24.21
N ARG A 164 12.79 4.45 23.87
CA ARG A 164 13.42 3.33 23.17
C ARG A 164 13.68 2.20 24.17
N HIS A 165 12.91 1.13 24.04
CA HIS A 165 13.22 -0.12 24.71
C HIS A 165 14.46 -0.75 24.07
N GLY A 166 15.29 -1.41 24.89
CA GLY A 166 16.52 -2.04 24.40
C GLY A 166 16.25 -3.18 23.41
N ASN A 167 15.28 -4.04 23.73
CA ASN A 167 14.84 -5.12 22.83
C ASN A 167 13.37 -4.92 22.47
N LEU A 168 13.13 -4.46 21.24
CA LEU A 168 11.79 -4.13 20.75
C LEU A 168 10.95 -5.39 20.50
N LEU A 169 11.56 -6.46 20.01
CA LEU A 169 10.88 -7.73 19.71
C LEU A 169 10.29 -8.35 20.97
N LEU A 170 11.06 -8.42 22.06
CA LEU A 170 10.54 -8.93 23.34
C LEU A 170 9.38 -8.10 23.89
N GLU A 171 9.38 -6.78 23.66
CA GLU A 171 8.25 -5.93 24.04
C GLU A 171 7.02 -6.14 23.14
N PHE A 172 7.21 -6.44 21.85
CA PHE A 172 6.12 -6.82 20.96
C PHE A 172 5.50 -8.15 21.37
N ASN A 173 6.32 -9.19 21.60
CA ASN A 173 5.84 -10.48 22.07
C ASN A 173 5.08 -10.35 23.40
N ARG A 174 5.56 -9.51 24.32
CA ARG A 174 4.86 -9.23 25.59
C ARG A 174 3.50 -8.56 25.37
N ARG A 175 3.38 -7.66 24.38
CA ARG A 175 2.13 -6.94 24.07
C ARG A 175 1.11 -7.83 23.35
N GLN A 176 1.58 -8.74 22.48
CA GLN A 176 0.73 -9.69 21.75
C GLN A 176 0.02 -10.70 22.67
N ARG A 177 0.51 -10.92 23.91
CA ARG A 177 -0.18 -11.79 24.88
C ARG A 177 -1.59 -11.35 25.24
N LYS A 178 -1.91 -10.06 25.10
CA LYS A 178 -3.25 -9.54 25.43
C LYS A 178 -4.20 -9.60 24.25
N ASN A 179 -3.70 -9.27 23.07
CA ASN A 179 -4.48 -9.18 21.84
C ASN A 179 -3.67 -9.75 20.70
N ILE A 180 -4.33 -10.46 19.80
CA ILE A 180 -3.72 -10.95 18.57
C ILE A 180 -3.42 -9.77 17.65
N TRP A 181 -2.18 -9.72 17.16
CA TRP A 181 -1.72 -8.75 16.18
C TRP A 181 -1.54 -9.49 14.86
N LEU A 182 -2.18 -9.01 13.80
CA LEU A 182 -1.92 -9.50 12.45
C LEU A 182 -0.47 -9.20 12.03
N GLU A 183 0.04 -9.90 11.02
CA GLU A 183 1.40 -9.69 10.52
C GLU A 183 1.65 -8.23 10.08
N THR A 184 0.64 -7.60 9.49
CA THR A 184 0.70 -6.21 9.05
C THR A 184 0.44 -5.19 10.18
N HIS A 185 0.22 -5.63 11.42
CA HIS A 185 -0.28 -4.79 12.52
C HIS A 185 0.59 -3.56 12.75
N ILE A 186 1.92 -3.68 12.69
CA ILE A 186 2.84 -2.55 12.88
C ILE A 186 2.64 -1.49 11.78
N TRP A 187 2.35 -1.91 10.54
CA TRP A 187 2.10 -1.00 9.43
C TRP A 187 0.78 -0.24 9.63
N HIS A 188 -0.28 -0.96 10.00
CA HIS A 188 -1.60 -0.39 10.29
C HIS A 188 -1.56 0.53 11.52
N ALA A 189 -0.95 0.11 12.63
CA ALA A 189 -0.83 0.91 13.85
C ALA A 189 -0.06 2.23 13.66
N LYS A 190 0.77 2.34 12.62
CA LYS A 190 1.47 3.59 12.26
C LYS A 190 0.60 4.56 11.45
N ARG A 191 -0.48 4.09 10.83
CA ARG A 191 -1.25 4.83 9.81
C ARG A 191 -2.74 4.95 10.12
N PHE A 192 -3.25 4.06 10.97
CA PHE A 192 -4.66 3.93 11.34
C PHE A 192 -4.82 4.07 12.86
N HIS A 193 -6.01 4.48 13.26
CA HIS A 193 -6.51 4.36 14.62
C HIS A 193 -6.86 2.90 14.89
N MET A 194 -6.20 2.29 15.86
CA MET A 194 -6.38 0.87 16.18
C MET A 194 -7.48 0.68 17.22
N VAL A 195 -8.32 -0.34 17.02
CA VAL A 195 -9.42 -0.73 17.91
C VAL A 195 -9.29 -2.22 18.24
N LYS A 196 -9.64 -2.58 19.48
CA LYS A 196 -9.62 -3.96 19.95
C LYS A 196 -10.99 -4.58 19.74
N LYS A 197 -11.10 -5.62 18.92
CA LYS A 197 -12.36 -6.33 18.63
C LYS A 197 -12.09 -7.82 18.46
N TRP A 198 -12.95 -8.67 19.02
CA TRP A 198 -12.90 -10.14 18.86
C TRP A 198 -11.53 -10.77 19.21
N GLY A 199 -10.84 -10.22 20.21
CA GLY A 199 -9.49 -10.66 20.58
C GLY A 199 -8.35 -10.10 19.70
N TYR A 200 -8.67 -9.48 18.57
CA TYR A 200 -7.71 -8.83 17.66
C TYR A 200 -7.55 -7.33 17.93
N CYS A 201 -6.45 -6.77 17.44
CA CYS A 201 -6.21 -5.33 17.38
C CYS A 201 -6.15 -4.86 15.92
N LEU A 202 -7.26 -4.32 15.42
CA LEU A 202 -7.50 -4.01 14.00
C LEU A 202 -7.47 -2.50 13.73
N GLY A 203 -7.18 -2.10 12.49
CA GLY A 203 -7.26 -0.70 12.06
C GLY A 203 -8.69 -0.30 11.76
N ASP A 204 -9.23 0.69 12.46
CA ASP A 204 -10.61 1.17 12.28
C ASP A 204 -10.68 2.31 11.26
N ARG A 205 -9.84 3.34 11.43
CA ARG A 205 -9.89 4.55 10.58
C ARG A 205 -8.49 5.03 10.22
N PRO A 206 -8.24 5.42 8.97
CA PRO A 206 -6.97 6.04 8.61
C PRO A 206 -6.81 7.38 9.35
N THR A 207 -5.57 7.69 9.74
CA THR A 207 -5.24 8.98 10.37
C THR A 207 -5.35 10.16 9.39
N TYR A 208 -5.30 9.88 8.09
CA TYR A 208 -5.53 10.84 7.03
C TYR A 208 -7.01 10.85 6.62
N LYS A 209 -7.56 12.04 6.35
CA LYS A 209 -8.95 12.19 5.89
C LYS A 209 -9.06 11.73 4.42
N CYS A 210 -9.38 10.47 4.19
CA CYS A 210 -9.48 9.89 2.84
C CYS A 210 -10.82 9.23 2.50
N TYR A 211 -11.92 9.57 3.17
CA TYR A 211 -13.24 9.00 2.83
C TYR A 211 -13.60 9.14 1.32
N ARG A 212 -13.62 10.37 0.80
CA ARG A 212 -13.91 10.62 -0.63
C ARG A 212 -12.85 10.06 -1.58
N PRO A 213 -11.54 10.20 -1.32
CA PRO A 213 -10.51 9.52 -2.11
C PRO A 213 -10.65 8.00 -2.15
N CYS A 214 -10.95 7.33 -1.02
CA CYS A 214 -11.17 5.89 -0.97
C CYS A 214 -12.38 5.49 -1.81
N TYR A 215 -13.49 6.22 -1.72
CA TYR A 215 -14.66 5.97 -2.54
C TYR A 215 -14.36 6.07 -4.05
N ARG A 216 -13.66 7.14 -4.49
CA ARG A 216 -13.22 7.26 -5.88
C ARG A 216 -12.22 6.18 -6.30
N ALA A 217 -11.37 5.75 -5.36
CA ALA A 217 -10.41 4.70 -5.62
C ALA A 217 -11.06 3.32 -5.78
N MET A 218 -12.24 3.10 -5.19
CA MET A 218 -12.99 1.85 -5.40
C MET A 218 -13.51 1.72 -6.82
N SER A 219 -13.87 2.82 -7.49
CA SER A 219 -14.40 2.80 -8.86
C SER A 219 -13.32 2.92 -9.94
N SER A 220 -12.39 3.86 -9.74
CA SER A 220 -11.51 4.33 -10.83
C SER A 220 -10.03 4.08 -10.58
N HIS A 221 -9.66 3.59 -9.38
CA HIS A 221 -8.29 3.27 -9.03
C HIS A 221 -8.23 1.93 -8.30
N CYS A 222 -7.22 1.73 -7.44
CA CYS A 222 -7.09 0.54 -6.63
C CYS A 222 -7.21 0.87 -5.14
N LEU A 223 -7.83 -0.05 -4.41
CA LEU A 223 -7.92 -0.04 -2.96
C LEU A 223 -7.70 -1.47 -2.46
N LEU A 224 -6.85 -1.63 -1.44
CA LEU A 224 -6.59 -2.93 -0.82
C LEU A 224 -6.99 -2.87 0.66
N GLN A 225 -7.51 -3.97 1.17
CA GLN A 225 -7.88 -4.16 2.57
C GLN A 225 -7.19 -5.39 3.12
N ASP A 226 -6.82 -5.34 4.40
CA ASP A 226 -6.28 -6.49 5.11
C ASP A 226 -7.42 -7.19 5.85
N LEU A 227 -7.75 -8.40 5.39
CA LEU A 227 -8.79 -9.27 5.91
C LEU A 227 -8.22 -10.56 6.51
N SER A 228 -6.93 -10.55 6.90
CA SER A 228 -6.23 -11.76 7.41
C SER A 228 -6.77 -12.29 8.75
N TYR A 229 -7.78 -11.65 9.32
CA TYR A 229 -8.45 -12.11 10.54
C TYR A 229 -9.54 -13.16 10.26
N TYR A 230 -9.88 -13.44 8.99
CA TYR A 230 -10.72 -14.59 8.66
C TYR A 230 -9.97 -15.88 8.95
N CYS A 231 -10.56 -16.75 9.76
CA CYS A 231 -10.04 -18.08 10.02
C CYS A 231 -10.53 -19.05 8.95
N CYS A 232 -9.64 -19.92 8.47
CA CYS A 232 -9.98 -21.00 7.56
C CYS A 232 -10.11 -22.31 8.35
N ILE A 233 -11.18 -23.08 8.07
CA ILE A 233 -11.36 -24.43 8.58
C ILE A 233 -11.26 -25.35 7.38
N GLU A 234 -10.26 -26.22 7.38
CA GLU A 234 -10.06 -27.21 6.34
C GLU A 234 -10.75 -28.52 6.73
N LEU A 235 -11.59 -29.05 5.84
CA LEU A 235 -12.27 -30.33 6.01
C LEU A 235 -11.80 -31.27 4.89
N GLN A 236 -11.25 -32.41 5.27
CA GLN A 236 -10.76 -33.43 4.34
C GLN A 236 -11.54 -34.72 4.56
N GLY A 237 -11.95 -35.36 3.46
CA GLY A 237 -12.74 -36.58 3.53
C GLY A 237 -13.39 -36.94 2.20
N GLU A 238 -14.16 -38.02 2.21
CA GLU A 238 -14.98 -38.43 1.07
C GLU A 238 -16.10 -37.40 0.81
N GLU A 239 -16.26 -37.04 -0.46
CA GLU A 239 -17.17 -35.96 -0.88
C GLU A 239 -18.60 -36.18 -0.37
N ASP A 240 -19.15 -37.38 -0.59
CA ASP A 240 -20.52 -37.70 -0.19
C ASP A 240 -20.75 -37.55 1.32
N LYS A 241 -19.79 -37.99 2.14
CA LYS A 241 -19.87 -37.89 3.60
C LYS A 241 -19.80 -36.44 4.07
N LEU A 242 -18.92 -35.63 3.47
CA LEU A 242 -18.79 -34.22 3.79
C LEU A 242 -20.05 -33.45 3.39
N LEU A 243 -20.59 -33.70 2.20
CA LEU A 243 -21.82 -33.06 1.73
C LEU A 243 -23.02 -33.42 2.60
N LEU A 244 -23.14 -34.69 3.02
CA LEU A 244 -24.18 -35.12 3.94
C LEU A 244 -24.08 -34.40 5.28
N ALA A 245 -22.89 -34.30 5.87
CA ALA A 245 -22.69 -33.58 7.14
C ALA A 245 -22.99 -32.08 7.00
N LEU A 246 -22.49 -31.44 5.95
CA LEU A 246 -22.69 -30.00 5.69
C LEU A 246 -24.13 -29.66 5.32
N SER A 247 -24.89 -30.61 4.77
CA SER A 247 -26.31 -30.44 4.47
C SER A 247 -27.15 -30.17 5.73
N GLN A 248 -26.75 -30.70 6.89
CA GLN A 248 -27.46 -30.47 8.15
C GLN A 248 -27.31 -29.03 8.67
N LEU A 249 -26.26 -28.34 8.23
CA LEU A 249 -25.95 -26.97 8.63
C LEU A 249 -26.51 -25.92 7.66
N THR A 250 -27.14 -26.35 6.56
CA THR A 250 -27.60 -25.47 5.48
C THR A 250 -29.03 -25.80 5.06
N SER A 251 -29.74 -24.83 4.50
CA SER A 251 -31.10 -25.03 3.98
C SER A 251 -31.15 -24.71 2.50
N LYS A 252 -31.88 -25.53 1.74
CA LYS A 252 -32.14 -25.32 0.30
C LYS A 252 -33.03 -24.10 0.04
N GLU A 253 -33.80 -23.68 1.03
CA GLU A 253 -34.72 -22.54 0.90
C GLU A 253 -33.99 -21.19 0.88
N THR A 254 -32.82 -21.10 1.53
CA THR A 254 -32.06 -19.84 1.63
C THR A 254 -31.22 -19.51 0.41
N GLY A 255 -30.99 -20.46 -0.49
CA GLY A 255 -30.16 -20.28 -1.68
C GLY A 255 -29.23 -21.46 -1.97
N PRO A 256 -28.14 -21.25 -2.74
CA PRO A 256 -27.23 -22.31 -3.13
C PRO A 256 -26.47 -22.86 -1.91
N THR A 257 -26.57 -24.18 -1.70
CA THR A 257 -25.89 -24.92 -0.63
C THR A 257 -24.46 -25.31 -1.02
N PHE A 258 -23.71 -25.94 -0.10
CA PHE A 258 -22.40 -26.54 -0.40
C PHE A 258 -22.43 -27.52 -1.58
N ALA A 259 -23.53 -28.26 -1.75
CA ALA A 259 -23.73 -29.21 -2.85
C ALA A 259 -24.17 -28.57 -4.19
N ALA A 260 -24.14 -27.24 -4.31
CA ALA A 260 -24.51 -26.59 -5.57
C ALA A 260 -23.50 -26.92 -6.67
N ILE A 261 -23.98 -27.25 -7.87
CA ILE A 261 -23.15 -27.63 -9.04
C ILE A 261 -22.06 -26.57 -9.33
N SER A 262 -22.40 -25.28 -9.15
CA SER A 262 -21.47 -24.16 -9.35
C SER A 262 -20.29 -24.15 -8.38
N SER A 263 -20.44 -24.75 -7.20
CA SER A 263 -19.42 -24.83 -6.15
C SER A 263 -18.67 -26.16 -6.18
N LEU A 264 -19.30 -27.24 -6.62
CA LEU A 264 -18.69 -28.57 -6.75
C LEU A 264 -17.52 -28.60 -7.75
N SER A 265 -17.58 -27.78 -8.81
CA SER A 265 -16.52 -27.69 -9.81
C SER A 265 -15.22 -27.08 -9.30
N GLY A 266 -15.23 -26.47 -8.11
CA GLY A 266 -14.08 -25.77 -7.51
C GLY A 266 -13.61 -24.52 -8.25
N GLN A 267 -14.28 -24.12 -9.33
CA GLN A 267 -13.88 -22.95 -10.12
C GLN A 267 -14.33 -21.62 -9.49
N ARG A 268 -15.30 -21.67 -8.57
CA ARG A 268 -15.90 -20.48 -7.95
C ARG A 268 -16.05 -20.69 -6.45
N GLN A 269 -15.82 -19.62 -5.69
CA GLN A 269 -16.18 -19.57 -4.28
C GLN A 269 -17.71 -19.48 -4.13
N GLY A 270 -18.26 -20.25 -3.20
CA GLY A 270 -19.63 -20.12 -2.74
C GLY A 270 -19.73 -19.19 -1.52
N SER A 271 -20.90 -18.61 -1.31
CA SER A 271 -21.22 -17.90 -0.07
C SER A 271 -22.62 -18.28 0.37
N LEU A 272 -22.76 -18.68 1.64
CA LEU A 272 -24.04 -19.06 2.24
C LEU A 272 -24.05 -18.74 3.73
N VAL A 273 -25.21 -18.84 4.36
CA VAL A 273 -25.36 -18.70 5.82
C VAL A 273 -25.44 -20.08 6.45
N VAL A 274 -24.63 -20.30 7.48
CA VAL A 274 -24.57 -21.57 8.22
C VAL A 274 -25.45 -21.46 9.47
N TYR A 275 -26.18 -22.52 9.76
CA TYR A 275 -27.06 -22.66 10.93
C TYR A 275 -26.51 -23.74 11.87
N ARG A 276 -27.02 -23.75 13.11
CA ARG A 276 -26.82 -24.91 13.97
C ARG A 276 -27.50 -26.14 13.37
N ALA A 277 -26.89 -27.32 13.53
CA ALA A 277 -27.30 -28.53 12.85
C ALA A 277 -28.78 -28.87 13.07
N GLY A 278 -29.56 -28.95 11.98
CA GLY A 278 -30.98 -29.28 12.01
C GLY A 278 -31.91 -28.22 12.62
N GLU A 279 -31.38 -27.05 13.01
CA GLU A 279 -32.15 -26.03 13.72
C GLU A 279 -32.71 -24.92 12.81
N TYR A 280 -32.55 -25.03 11.48
CA TYR A 280 -33.14 -24.07 10.53
C TYR A 280 -34.67 -23.99 10.68
N PRO A 281 -35.28 -22.78 10.74
CA PRO A 281 -34.70 -21.45 10.52
C PRO A 281 -34.14 -20.74 11.77
N SER A 282 -34.15 -21.40 12.93
CA SER A 282 -33.63 -20.87 14.19
C SER A 282 -32.10 -20.99 14.32
N GLN A 283 -31.48 -20.13 15.15
CA GLN A 283 -30.03 -20.11 15.43
C GLN A 283 -29.08 -20.05 14.21
N PRO A 284 -29.09 -18.93 13.44
CA PRO A 284 -28.05 -18.69 12.44
C PRO A 284 -26.69 -18.44 13.11
N LEU A 285 -25.63 -19.09 12.63
CA LEU A 285 -24.25 -18.85 13.07
C LEU A 285 -23.64 -17.65 12.33
N GLY A 286 -23.90 -17.54 11.03
CA GLY A 286 -23.47 -16.42 10.21
C GLY A 286 -23.08 -16.78 8.78
N PRO A 287 -22.68 -15.78 7.97
CA PRO A 287 -22.25 -15.99 6.60
C PRO A 287 -20.86 -16.62 6.54
N VAL A 288 -20.70 -17.62 5.66
CA VAL A 288 -19.45 -18.30 5.37
C VAL A 288 -19.20 -18.25 3.87
N THR A 289 -17.96 -17.98 3.50
CA THR A 289 -17.45 -18.12 2.14
C THR A 289 -16.61 -19.38 2.08
N PHE A 290 -16.86 -20.22 1.08
CA PHE A 290 -16.17 -21.51 0.96
C PHE A 290 -15.72 -21.72 -0.49
N PRO A 291 -14.45 -22.10 -0.70
CA PRO A 291 -14.03 -22.83 -1.88
C PRO A 291 -14.22 -24.33 -1.63
N LEU A 292 -14.50 -25.10 -2.69
CA LEU A 292 -14.35 -26.54 -2.68
C LEU A 292 -13.21 -26.89 -3.63
N GLU A 293 -12.26 -27.70 -3.17
CA GLU A 293 -11.21 -28.21 -4.03
C GLU A 293 -11.37 -29.72 -4.12
N THR A 294 -11.80 -30.19 -5.29
CA THR A 294 -11.75 -31.59 -5.65
C THR A 294 -10.38 -31.88 -6.25
N PRO A 295 -9.62 -32.87 -5.75
CA PRO A 295 -8.38 -33.29 -6.39
C PRO A 295 -8.69 -33.68 -7.83
N CYS A 296 -8.11 -32.97 -8.80
CA CYS A 296 -8.25 -33.34 -10.20
C CYS A 296 -7.80 -34.79 -10.40
N THR A 297 -8.74 -35.69 -10.66
CA THR A 297 -8.50 -37.02 -11.26
C THR A 297 -8.11 -36.83 -12.72
N GLY A 298 -6.94 -36.21 -12.94
CA GLY A 298 -6.44 -35.83 -14.25
C GLY A 298 -4.99 -35.36 -14.17
N LEU A 299 -4.06 -36.30 -14.35
CA LEU A 299 -2.67 -36.14 -14.78
C LEU A 299 -2.03 -34.75 -14.53
N ARG A 300 -1.54 -34.53 -13.31
CA ARG A 300 -0.32 -33.72 -13.13
C ARG A 300 0.84 -34.68 -12.90
N PRO A 301 1.91 -34.66 -13.73
CA PRO A 301 3.15 -35.31 -13.37
C PRO A 301 3.60 -34.72 -12.04
N GLN A 302 3.82 -35.57 -11.04
CA GLN A 302 4.46 -35.14 -9.81
C GLN A 302 5.85 -34.60 -10.19
N ALA A 303 6.06 -33.31 -10.00
CA ALA A 303 7.41 -32.80 -9.88
C ALA A 303 7.94 -33.31 -8.54
N SER A 304 8.63 -34.45 -8.59
CA SER A 304 9.48 -34.93 -7.51
C SER A 304 10.53 -33.85 -7.26
N VAL A 305 10.35 -33.11 -6.17
CA VAL A 305 11.39 -32.26 -5.63
C VAL A 305 12.33 -33.21 -4.90
N ASP A 306 13.29 -33.77 -5.63
CA ASP A 306 14.40 -34.52 -5.05
C ASP A 306 15.20 -33.57 -4.15
N LEU A 307 14.93 -33.66 -2.85
CA LEU A 307 15.84 -33.17 -1.83
C LEU A 307 17.04 -34.13 -1.82
N GLY A 308 18.02 -33.81 -2.66
CA GLY A 308 19.33 -34.43 -2.64
C GLY A 308 19.94 -34.34 -1.25
N SER A 309 19.90 -35.45 -0.51
CA SER A 309 20.65 -35.65 0.72
C SER A 309 22.11 -35.89 0.33
N SER A 310 22.92 -34.82 0.34
CA SER A 310 24.37 -34.94 0.21
C SER A 310 24.95 -35.46 1.53
N HIS A 311 25.04 -36.79 1.65
CA HIS A 311 25.92 -37.44 2.61
C HIS A 311 27.37 -37.19 2.17
N HIS A 312 28.08 -36.34 2.90
CA HIS A 312 29.53 -36.27 2.84
C HIS A 312 30.10 -37.46 3.63
N GLU A 313 30.48 -38.51 2.91
CA GLU A 313 31.47 -39.47 3.38
C GLU A 313 32.83 -38.76 3.45
N THR A 314 33.41 -38.68 4.65
CA THR A 314 34.84 -38.45 4.83
C THR A 314 35.46 -39.75 5.30
N GLY A 315 36.12 -40.45 4.39
CA GLY A 315 36.91 -41.63 4.65
C GLY A 315 38.32 -41.49 4.07
N SER A 316 39.29 -41.44 4.99
CA SER A 316 40.62 -42.07 4.92
C SER A 316 41.85 -41.30 4.42
N SER A 317 42.86 -41.37 5.31
CA SER A 317 44.30 -41.55 5.07
C SER A 317 45.19 -40.32 4.77
N ALA A 318 45.84 -39.80 5.80
CA ALA A 318 47.27 -40.02 6.10
C ALA A 318 47.60 -39.48 7.51
#